data_AF-A0A4V6WIU8-F1
#
_entry.id   AF-A0A4V6WIU8-F1
#
_cell.length_a   1.000
_cell.length_b   1.000
_cell.length_c   1.000
_cell.angle_alpha   90.00
_cell.angle_beta   90.00
_cell.angle_gamma   90.00
#
_symmetry.space_group_name_H-M   'P 1'
#
loop_
_entity.id
_entity.type
_entity.pdbx_description
1 polymer ?
#
loop_
_entity_poly.entity_id
_entity_poly.type
_entity_poly.pdbx_seq_one_letter_code
_entity_poly.pdbx_strand_id
1 'polypeptide(L)' 'MPDLPYRTKAGEPLLEADHIDDHAKGGRDYPSVMIALCPNCHRNKTHGQDGPALAERLRVVAASLHGRWQKLHPPR' A
#
# COMPACT_ATOMS: atom_id res chain seq x y z
N MET A 1 -0.29 14.99 5.31
CA MET A 1 -0.17 13.65 5.91
C MET A 1 0.22 13.83 7.36
N PRO A 2 -0.26 13.01 8.32
CA PRO A 2 0.26 13.08 9.68
C PRO A 2 1.77 12.86 9.65
N ASP A 3 2.50 13.53 10.53
CA ASP A 3 3.93 13.33 10.68
C ASP A 3 4.17 11.89 11.16
N LEU A 4 4.88 11.10 10.35
CA LEU A 4 5.20 9.73 10.70
C LEU A 4 6.41 9.75 11.63
N PRO A 5 6.37 9.02 12.77
CA PRO A 5 7.39 9.11 13.80
C PRO A 5 8.76 8.56 13.37
N TYR A 6 8.81 7.79 12.28
CA TYR A 6 10.02 7.12 11.80
C TYR A 6 10.35 7.52 10.37
N ARG A 7 11.63 7.83 10.15
CA ARG A 7 12.18 8.29 8.87
C ARG A 7 13.42 7.49 8.49
N THR A 8 13.71 7.44 7.19
CA THR A 8 14.96 6.88 6.66
C THR A 8 16.13 7.82 6.96
N LYS A 9 17.37 7.36 6.71
CA LYS A 9 18.56 8.23 6.78
C LYS A 9 18.49 9.43 5.81
N ALA A 10 17.68 9.32 4.77
CA ALA A 10 17.45 10.41 3.81
C ALA A 10 16.31 11.36 4.25
N GLY A 11 15.68 11.13 5.41
CA GLY A 11 14.58 11.96 5.93
C GLY A 11 13.19 11.60 5.40
N GLU A 12 13.09 10.64 4.47
CA GLU A 12 11.82 10.17 3.93
C GLU A 12 11.01 9.35 4.95
N PRO A 13 9.67 9.33 4.88
CA PRO A 13 8.85 8.45 5.70
C PRO A 13 9.29 6.98 5.58
N LEU A 14 9.36 6.27 6.71
CA LEU A 14 9.72 4.85 6.72
C LEU A 14 8.52 3.98 6.29
N LEU A 15 8.30 3.88 4.99
CA LEU A 15 7.24 3.09 4.36
C LEU A 15 7.78 2.28 3.18
N GLU A 16 7.11 1.18 2.88
CA GLU A 16 7.43 0.24 1.82
C GLU A 16 6.22 0.14 0.88
N ALA A 17 6.45 0.40 -0.42
CA ALA A 17 5.44 0.20 -1.44
C ALA A 17 5.37 -1.28 -1.80
N ASP A 18 4.16 -1.84 -1.79
CA ASP A 18 3.94 -3.27 -1.93
C ASP A 18 2.66 -3.54 -2.73
N HIS A 19 2.64 -4.65 -3.46
CA HIS A 19 1.49 -5.08 -4.26
C HIS A 19 0.57 -5.89 -3.38
N ILE A 20 -0.73 -5.59 -3.41
CA ILE A 20 -1.67 -6.29 -2.52
C ILE A 20 -1.75 -7.78 -2.87
N ASP A 21 -1.70 -8.09 -4.18
CA ASP A 21 -1.62 -9.45 -4.70
C ASP A 21 -0.18 -9.75 -5.12
N ASP A 22 0.42 -10.79 -4.54
CA ASP A 22 1.80 -11.17 -4.83
C ASP A 22 1.98 -11.47 -6.33
N HIS A 23 3.00 -10.84 -6.92
CA HIS A 23 3.30 -10.87 -8.35
C HIS A 23 3.63 -12.23 -8.96
N ALA A 24 3.78 -13.29 -8.16
CA ALA A 24 3.97 -14.65 -8.65
C ALA A 24 2.82 -15.14 -9.56
N LYS A 25 1.70 -14.40 -9.62
CA LYS A 25 0.52 -14.70 -10.45
C LYS A 25 0.23 -13.68 -11.56
N GLY A 26 1.18 -12.78 -11.91
CA GLY A 26 0.95 -11.78 -12.96
C GLY A 26 0.07 -10.60 -12.51
N GLY A 27 0.14 -10.25 -11.23
CA GLY A 27 -0.55 -9.07 -10.67
C GLY A 27 -0.15 -7.82 -11.44
N ARG A 28 -1.16 -7.06 -11.89
CA ARG A 28 -0.95 -5.87 -12.73
C ARG A 28 -0.24 -4.78 -11.91
N ASP A 29 0.85 -4.21 -12.42
CA ASP A 29 1.59 -3.13 -11.75
C ASP A 29 0.89 -1.77 -11.93
N TYR A 30 -0.25 -1.59 -11.25
CA TYR A 30 -1.02 -0.34 -11.27
C TYR A 30 -1.21 0.21 -9.86
N PRO A 31 -1.21 1.55 -9.67
CA PRO A 31 -1.42 2.17 -8.36
C PRO A 31 -2.73 1.77 -7.65
N SER A 32 -3.74 1.30 -8.39
CA SER A 32 -5.01 0.83 -7.83
C SER A 32 -4.90 -0.49 -7.05
N VAL A 33 -3.80 -1.24 -7.22
CA VAL A 33 -3.54 -2.52 -6.54
C VAL A 33 -2.22 -2.52 -5.75
N MET A 34 -1.68 -1.33 -5.51
CA MET A 34 -0.48 -1.11 -4.68
C MET A 34 -0.83 -0.32 -3.43
N ILE A 35 -0.04 -0.49 -2.38
CA ILE A 35 -0.22 0.23 -1.12
C ILE A 35 1.13 0.47 -0.43
N ALA A 36 1.28 1.63 0.19
CA ALA A 36 2.43 1.92 1.06
C ALA A 36 2.12 1.47 2.49
N LEU A 37 2.98 0.63 3.07
CA LEU A 37 2.83 0.07 4.41
C LEU A 37 4.04 0.40 5.27
N CYS A 38 3.87 0.50 6.59
CA CYS A 38 5.03 0.49 7.48
C CYS A 38 5.64 -0.93 7.54
N PRO A 39 6.92 -1.08 7.97
CA PRO A 39 7.58 -2.38 8.01
C PRO A 39 6.81 -3.46 8.78
N ASN A 40 6.14 -3.09 9.89
CA ASN A 40 5.34 -4.02 10.68
C ASN A 40 4.09 -4.49 9.92
N CYS A 41 3.39 -3.56 9.25
CA CYS A 41 2.20 -3.90 8.46
C CYS A 41 2.57 -4.76 7.25
N HIS A 42 3.68 -4.45 6.57
CA HIS A 42 4.18 -5.26 5.47
C HIS A 42 4.56 -6.67 5.94
N ARG A 43 5.27 -6.80 7.07
CA ARG A 43 5.59 -8.10 7.67
C ARG A 43 4.34 -8.89 8.07
N ASN A 44 3.32 -8.23 8.63
CA ASN A 44 2.07 -8.89 8.99
C ASN A 44 1.28 -9.35 7.76
N LYS A 45 1.27 -8.57 6.67
CA LYS A 45 0.66 -8.96 5.40
C LYS A 45 1.29 -10.25 4.85
N THR A 46 2.63 -10.33 4.87
CA THR A 46 3.41 -11.41 4.25
C THR A 46 3.57 -12.65 5.12
N HIS A 47 3.69 -12.49 6.44
CA HIS A 47 4.02 -13.57 7.37
C HIS A 47 3.10 -13.67 8.58
N GLY A 48 2.17 -12.73 8.76
CA GLY A 48 1.24 -12.74 9.87
C GLY A 48 0.14 -13.79 9.67
N GLN A 49 -0.37 -14.32 10.79
CA GLN A 49 -1.50 -15.26 10.79
C GLN A 49 -2.72 -14.70 10.06
N ASP A 50 -2.96 -13.39 10.17
CA ASP A 50 -4.09 -12.70 9.55
C ASP A 50 -3.74 -12.02 8.22
N GLY A 51 -2.60 -12.37 7.60
CA GLY A 51 -2.13 -11.79 6.35
C GLY A 51 -3.19 -11.76 5.23
N PRO A 52 -3.89 -12.86 4.94
CA PRO A 52 -4.96 -12.89 3.94
C PRO A 52 -6.12 -11.92 4.24
N ALA A 53 -6.53 -11.83 5.51
CA ALA A 53 -7.59 -10.91 5.93
C ALA A 53 -7.14 -9.44 5.86
N LEU A 54 -5.86 -9.18 6.14
CA LEU A 54 -5.27 -7.85 5.94
C LEU A 54 -5.22 -7.49 4.45
N ALA A 55 -4.79 -8.40 3.58
CA ALA A 55 -4.76 -8.16 2.14
C ALA A 55 -6.14 -7.76 1.58
N GLU A 56 -7.20 -8.44 1.99
CA GLU A 56 -8.57 -8.08 1.56
C GLU A 56 -8.97 -6.67 2.00
N ARG A 57 -8.66 -6.29 3.24
CA ARG A 57 -8.88 -4.91 3.71
C ARG A 57 -8.07 -3.90 2.89
N LEU A 58 -6.83 -4.22 2.56
CA LEU A 58 -5.96 -3.34 1.77
C LEU A 58 -6.48 -3.15 0.34
N ARG A 59 -7.12 -4.15 -0.29
CA ARG A 59 -7.77 -4.00 -1.62
C ARG A 59 -8.80 -2.87 -1.64
N VAL A 60 -9.69 -2.85 -0.64
CA VAL A 60 -10.73 -1.82 -0.53
C VAL A 60 -10.10 -0.43 -0.30
N VAL A 61 -9.07 -0.36 0.55
CA VAL A 61 -8.37 0.89 0.86
C VAL A 61 -7.63 1.45 -0.35
N ALA A 62 -6.88 0.62 -1.08
CA ALA A 62 -6.14 1.04 -2.28
C ALA A 62 -7.07 1.53 -3.38
N ALA A 63 -8.17 0.81 -3.66
CA ALA A 63 -9.18 1.25 -4.62
C ALA A 63 -9.79 2.61 -4.23
N SER A 64 -10.09 2.80 -2.94
CA SER A 64 -10.65 4.06 -2.41
C SER A 64 -9.65 5.21 -2.50
N LEU A 65 -8.37 4.97 -2.22
CA LEU A 65 -7.29 5.95 -2.37
C LEU A 65 -7.09 6.34 -3.83
N HIS A 66 -7.05 5.37 -4.73
CA HIS A 66 -6.91 5.60 -6.16
C HIS A 66 -8.07 6.44 -6.72
N GLY A 67 -9.32 6.09 -6.38
CA GLY A 67 -10.49 6.86 -6.80
C GLY A 67 -10.49 8.29 -6.27
N ARG A 68 -10.02 8.52 -5.04
CA ARG A 68 -9.81 9.89 -4.51
C ARG A 68 -8.73 10.65 -5.28
N TRP A 69 -7.62 9.99 -5.59
CA TRP A 69 -6.54 10.61 -6.34
C TRP A 69 -6.97 11.03 -7.74
N GLN A 70 -7.72 10.18 -8.46
CA GLN A 70 -8.28 10.49 -9.78
C GLN A 70 -9.21 11.70 -9.77
N LYS A 71 -10.04 11.84 -8.73
CA LYS A 71 -10.93 13.01 -8.57
C LYS A 71 -10.15 14.30 -8.35
N LEU A 72 -9.02 14.25 -7.64
CA LEU A 72 -8.15 15.40 -7.39
C LEU A 72 -7.28 15.75 -8.60
N HIS A 73 -7.03 14.79 -9.50
CA HIS A 73 -6.15 14.93 -10.65
C HIS A 73 -6.85 14.42 -11.90
N PRO A 74 -7.87 15.15 -12.40
CA PRO A 74 -8.54 14.78 -13.64
C PRO A 74 -7.54 14.80 -14.79
N PRO A 75 -7.69 13.89 -15.79
CA PRO A 75 -6.87 13.95 -17.00
C PRO A 75 -7.06 15.30 -17.69
N ARG A 76 -5.96 15.84 -18.26
CA ARG A 76 -6.02 17.05 -19.07
C ARG A 76 -6.81 16.85 -20.34
#